data_AF-A0A838V0V2-F1
#
_entry.id   AF-A0A838V0V2-F1
#
_cell.length_a   1.000
_cell.length_b   1.000
_cell.length_c   1.000
_cell.angle_alpha   90.00
_cell.angle_beta   90.00
_cell.angle_gamma   90.00
#
_symmetry.space_group_name_H-M   'P 1'
#
loop_
_entity.id
_entity.type
_entity.pdbx_description
1 polymer ?
#
loop_
_entity_poly.entity_id
_entity_poly.type
_entity_poly.pdbx_seq_one_letter_code
_entity_poly.pdbx_strand_id
1 'polypeptide(L)'
;MDPAELKRLGFSMAKARTVVTCAREILDGDLDLPRLEGAEDAEVLERLTSLHGIGRWTAQYVMLRGLGRLHIFPGDDVGARNKLKAFLGLEGQLDYERVEGVVSRWAPYGGLVYFHLLLDSLTRAGLVA
;
A
#
# COMPACT_ATOMS: atom_id res chain seq x y z
N MET A 1 -0.30 -19.61 -16.77
CA MET A 1 0.31 -20.04 -15.51
C MET A 1 -0.80 -20.44 -14.55
N ASP A 2 -0.72 -21.64 -13.99
CA ASP A 2 -1.67 -22.14 -12.98
C ASP A 2 -1.22 -21.66 -11.57
N PRO A 3 -2.12 -21.14 -10.71
CA PRO A 3 -1.79 -20.82 -9.32
C PRO A 3 -1.02 -21.92 -8.56
N ALA A 4 -1.20 -23.20 -8.89
CA ALA A 4 -0.46 -24.29 -8.28
C ALA A 4 1.06 -24.20 -8.55
N GLU A 5 1.47 -23.61 -9.67
CA GLU A 5 2.89 -23.42 -10.02
C GLU A 5 3.54 -22.38 -9.10
N LEU A 6 2.86 -21.27 -8.83
CA LEU A 6 3.32 -20.25 -7.87
C LEU A 6 3.37 -20.78 -6.45
N LYS A 7 2.44 -21.67 -6.06
CA LYS A 7 2.48 -22.33 -4.75
C LYS A 7 3.79 -23.10 -4.54
N ARG A 8 4.28 -23.79 -5.58
CA ARG A 8 5.57 -24.51 -5.52
C ARG A 8 6.77 -23.58 -5.33
N LEU A 9 6.63 -22.30 -5.65
CA LEU A 9 7.63 -21.25 -5.42
C LEU A 9 7.52 -20.58 -4.04
N GLY A 10 6.64 -21.07 -3.16
CA GLY A 10 6.49 -20.55 -1.79
C GLY A 10 5.34 -19.54 -1.59
N PHE A 11 4.54 -19.26 -2.62
CA PHE A 11 3.34 -18.45 -2.45
C PHE A 11 2.28 -19.22 -1.67
N SER A 12 1.49 -18.52 -0.85
CA SER A 12 0.22 -19.07 -0.38
C SER A 12 -0.73 -19.23 -1.56
N MET A 13 -1.67 -20.18 -1.48
CA MET A 13 -2.65 -20.37 -2.56
C MET A 13 -3.50 -19.12 -2.83
N ALA A 14 -3.83 -18.35 -1.78
CA ALA A 14 -4.56 -17.09 -1.94
C ALA A 14 -3.75 -16.07 -2.77
N LYS A 15 -2.47 -15.85 -2.40
CA LYS A 15 -1.59 -14.94 -3.13
C LYS A 15 -1.37 -15.40 -4.58
N ALA A 16 -1.19 -16.71 -4.79
CA ALA A 16 -1.06 -17.27 -6.12
C ALA A 16 -2.28 -17.00 -7.00
N ARG A 17 -3.51 -17.16 -6.46
CA ARG A 17 -4.74 -16.82 -7.18
C ARG A 17 -4.81 -15.32 -7.49
N THR A 18 -4.56 -14.45 -6.51
CA THR A 18 -4.57 -13.00 -6.71
C THR A 18 -3.61 -12.57 -7.82
N VAL A 19 -2.37 -13.07 -7.82
CA VAL A 19 -1.37 -12.74 -8.87
C VAL A 19 -1.86 -13.18 -10.25
N VAL A 20 -2.36 -14.42 -10.38
CA VAL A 20 -2.85 -14.93 -11.67
C VAL A 20 -4.11 -14.18 -12.13
N THR A 21 -5.03 -13.85 -11.23
CA THR A 21 -6.22 -13.06 -11.55
C THR A 21 -5.84 -11.65 -12.02
N CYS A 22 -4.97 -10.94 -11.31
CA CYS A 22 -4.53 -9.61 -11.73
C CYS A 22 -3.86 -9.66 -13.11
N ALA A 23 -2.99 -10.65 -13.35
CA ALA A 23 -2.34 -10.81 -14.65
C ALA A 23 -3.34 -11.06 -15.78
N ARG A 24 -4.40 -11.86 -15.54
CA ARG A 24 -5.47 -12.09 -16.52
C ARG A 24 -6.26 -10.83 -16.80
N GLU A 25 -6.73 -10.14 -15.78
CA GLU A 25 -7.49 -8.89 -15.97
C GLU A 25 -6.68 -7.82 -16.71
N ILE A 26 -5.35 -7.76 -16.53
CA ILE A 26 -4.48 -6.87 -17.31
C ILE A 26 -4.44 -7.30 -18.78
N LEU A 27 -4.26 -8.59 -19.05
CA LEU A 27 -4.19 -9.13 -20.42
C LEU A 27 -5.52 -9.01 -21.17
N ASP A 28 -6.63 -9.18 -20.45
CA ASP A 28 -7.98 -9.10 -21.00
C ASP A 28 -8.47 -7.64 -21.15
N GLY A 29 -7.74 -6.68 -20.56
CA GLY A 29 -8.05 -5.24 -20.62
C GLY A 29 -9.01 -4.75 -19.53
N ASP A 30 -9.48 -5.63 -18.65
CA ASP A 30 -10.34 -5.28 -17.52
C ASP A 30 -9.61 -4.44 -16.46
N LEU A 31 -8.30 -4.65 -16.29
CA LEU A 31 -7.41 -3.86 -15.44
C LEU A 31 -6.46 -3.02 -16.30
N ASP A 32 -6.95 -1.87 -16.76
CA ASP A 32 -6.20 -0.90 -17.56
C ASP A 32 -5.26 -0.07 -16.67
N LEU A 33 -3.97 -0.43 -16.64
CA LEU A 33 -2.96 0.25 -15.82
C LEU A 33 -2.73 1.72 -16.23
N PRO A 34 -2.56 2.07 -17.52
CA PRO A 34 -2.50 3.47 -17.95
C PRO A 34 -3.69 4.31 -17.47
N ARG A 35 -4.91 3.75 -17.50
CA ARG A 35 -6.08 4.46 -16.99
C ARG A 35 -6.01 4.73 -15.49
N LEU A 36 -5.46 3.81 -14.69
CA LEU A 36 -5.27 4.02 -13.26
C LEU A 36 -4.30 5.16 -12.93
N GLU A 37 -3.32 5.43 -13.79
CA GLU A 37 -2.39 6.54 -13.59
C GLU A 37 -3.10 7.91 -13.65
N GLY A 38 -4.08 8.05 -14.54
CA GLY A 38 -4.84 9.29 -14.73
C GLY A 38 -6.14 9.42 -13.92
N ALA A 39 -6.59 8.35 -13.26
CA ALA A 39 -7.86 8.32 -12.52
C ALA A 39 -7.80 9.04 -11.17
N GLU A 40 -8.95 9.33 -10.56
CA GLU A 40 -9.00 9.91 -9.22
C GLU A 40 -8.66 8.87 -8.13
N ASP A 41 -8.19 9.32 -6.96
CA ASP A 41 -7.77 8.41 -5.87
C ASP A 41 -8.87 7.42 -5.47
N ALA A 42 -10.10 7.91 -5.37
CA ALA A 42 -11.25 7.11 -4.99
C ALA A 42 -11.52 6.00 -6.02
N GLU A 43 -11.45 6.32 -7.31
CA GLU A 43 -11.67 5.37 -8.41
C GLU A 43 -10.57 4.30 -8.44
N VAL A 44 -9.31 4.71 -8.25
CA VAL A 44 -8.19 3.76 -8.17
C VAL A 44 -8.34 2.85 -6.97
N LEU A 45 -8.67 3.39 -5.80
CA LEU A 45 -8.85 2.60 -4.59
C LEU A 45 -9.98 1.59 -4.76
N GLU A 46 -11.13 2.02 -5.29
CA GLU A 46 -12.26 1.15 -5.58
C GLU A 46 -11.88 0.05 -6.57
N ARG A 47 -11.25 0.42 -7.70
CA ARG A 47 -10.87 -0.55 -8.73
C ARG A 47 -9.85 -1.57 -8.25
N LEU A 48 -8.88 -1.15 -7.43
CA LEU A 48 -7.89 -2.07 -6.87
C LEU A 48 -8.50 -2.98 -5.81
N THR A 49 -9.38 -2.46 -4.96
CA THR A 49 -10.01 -3.26 -3.88
C THR A 49 -11.11 -4.19 -4.37
N SER A 50 -11.63 -4.01 -5.58
CA SER A 50 -12.54 -4.97 -6.22
C SER A 50 -11.84 -6.27 -6.64
N LEU A 51 -10.50 -6.26 -6.75
CA LEU A 51 -9.70 -7.43 -7.09
C LEU A 51 -9.64 -8.42 -5.93
N HIS A 52 -9.91 -9.70 -6.22
CA HIS A 52 -9.89 -10.74 -5.20
C HIS A 52 -8.53 -10.84 -4.49
N GLY A 53 -8.54 -10.64 -3.18
CA GLY A 53 -7.36 -10.71 -2.31
C GLY A 53 -6.57 -9.40 -2.20
N ILE A 54 -7.06 -8.30 -2.79
CA ILE A 54 -6.50 -6.95 -2.59
C ILE A 54 -7.41 -6.17 -1.64
N GLY A 55 -6.92 -5.95 -0.41
CA GLY A 55 -7.56 -5.06 0.56
C GLY A 55 -7.05 -3.63 0.47
N ARG A 56 -7.64 -2.72 1.27
CA ARG A 56 -7.28 -1.30 1.31
C ARG A 56 -5.78 -1.05 1.50
N TRP A 57 -5.15 -1.75 2.45
CA TRP A 57 -3.71 -1.63 2.69
C TRP A 57 -2.88 -1.90 1.43
N THR A 58 -3.15 -3.00 0.73
CA THR A 58 -2.43 -3.37 -0.50
C THR A 58 -2.69 -2.34 -1.60
N ALA A 59 -3.95 -1.92 -1.76
CA ALA A 59 -4.32 -0.92 -2.77
C ALA A 59 -3.61 0.42 -2.52
N GLN A 60 -3.62 0.94 -1.30
CA GLN A 60 -2.92 2.17 -0.94
C GLN A 60 -1.41 2.06 -1.10
N TYR A 61 -0.83 0.89 -0.79
CA TYR A 61 0.60 0.66 -1.03
C TYR A 61 0.92 0.65 -2.53
N VAL A 62 0.07 0.08 -3.38
CA VAL A 62 0.19 0.17 -4.84
C VAL A 62 0.03 1.60 -5.33
N MET A 63 -0.93 2.37 -4.81
CA MET A 63 -1.09 3.79 -5.15
C MET A 63 0.16 4.59 -4.82
N LEU A 64 0.73 4.40 -3.63
CA LEU A 64 1.94 5.10 -3.18
C LEU A 64 3.18 4.66 -3.97
N ARG A 65 3.47 3.36 -3.99
CA ARG A 65 4.75 2.84 -4.50
C ARG A 65 4.73 2.46 -5.98
N GLY A 66 3.58 2.03 -6.49
CA GLY A 66 3.39 1.63 -7.88
C GLY A 66 2.98 2.80 -8.77
N LEU A 67 1.98 3.58 -8.36
CA LEU A 67 1.45 4.71 -9.15
C LEU A 67 2.07 6.07 -8.79
N GLY A 68 2.98 6.12 -7.80
CA GLY A 68 3.69 7.34 -7.44
C GLY A 68 2.82 8.40 -6.76
N ARG A 69 1.68 8.03 -6.16
CA ARG A 69 0.80 8.97 -5.43
C ARG A 69 1.40 9.31 -4.07
N LEU A 70 2.30 10.28 -4.05
CA LEU A 70 3.14 10.61 -2.89
C LEU A 70 2.38 11.18 -1.69
N HIS A 71 1.10 11.53 -1.83
CA HIS A 71 0.23 11.94 -0.74
C HIS A 71 -0.45 10.77 -0.02
N ILE A 72 -0.46 9.57 -0.61
CA ILE A 72 -1.15 8.40 -0.05
C ILE A 72 -0.31 7.73 1.02
N PHE A 73 -0.85 7.63 2.23
CA PHE A 73 -0.27 6.87 3.33
C PHE A 73 -1.13 5.62 3.61
N PRO A 74 -0.56 4.39 3.59
CA PRO A 74 -1.28 3.17 3.95
C PRO A 74 -1.72 3.13 5.43
N GLY A 75 -2.85 3.76 5.74
CA GLY A 75 -3.29 4.01 7.13
C GLY A 75 -3.61 2.75 7.94
N ASP A 76 -4.00 1.66 7.28
CA ASP A 76 -4.31 0.39 7.95
C ASP A 76 -3.06 -0.35 8.46
N ASP A 77 -1.86 0.08 8.04
CA ASP A 77 -0.60 -0.52 8.45
C ASP A 77 -0.34 -0.31 9.95
N VAL A 78 -0.52 -1.37 10.75
CA VAL A 78 -0.30 -1.33 12.20
C VAL A 78 1.14 -0.92 12.53
N GLY A 79 2.12 -1.40 11.77
CA GLY A 79 3.53 -1.09 12.00
C GLY A 79 3.82 0.38 11.73
N ALA A 80 3.37 0.89 10.58
CA ALA A 80 3.58 2.29 10.23
C ALA A 80 2.82 3.24 11.17
N ARG A 81 1.60 2.90 11.58
CA ARG A 81 0.85 3.67 12.60
C ARG A 81 1.58 3.75 13.93
N ASN A 82 2.10 2.63 14.42
CA ASN A 82 2.85 2.59 15.67
C ASN A 82 4.13 3.42 15.57
N LYS A 83 4.83 3.34 14.44
CA LYS A 83 6.03 4.16 14.20
C LYS A 83 5.69 5.65 14.09
N LEU A 84 4.60 6.02 13.40
CA LEU A 84 4.14 7.40 13.31
C LEU A 84 3.78 7.96 14.69
N LYS A 85 3.08 7.17 15.51
CA LYS A 85 2.76 7.49 16.89
C LYS A 85 4.02 7.80 17.70
N ALA A 86 5.00 6.90 17.64
CA ALA A 86 6.26 7.04 18.37
C ALA A 86 7.08 8.25 17.88
N PHE A 87 7.19 8.42 16.55
CA PHE A 87 7.91 9.52 15.92
C PHE A 87 7.39 10.90 16.34
N LEU A 88 6.07 11.02 16.53
CA LEU A 88 5.42 12.28 16.90
C LEU A 88 5.10 12.40 18.40
N GLY A 89 5.43 11.40 19.21
CA GLY A 89 5.07 11.37 20.63
C GLY A 89 3.56 11.45 20.89
N LEU A 90 2.74 10.86 20.02
CA LEU A 90 1.28 10.93 20.13
C LEU A 90 0.74 9.94 21.17
N GLU A 91 -0.26 10.36 21.94
CA GLU A 91 -0.98 9.51 22.88
C GLU A 91 -2.32 9.00 22.30
N GLY A 92 -2.81 7.89 22.86
CA GLY A 92 -4.05 7.24 22.43
C GLY A 92 -3.91 6.36 21.18
N GLN A 93 -5.04 5.83 20.70
CA GLN A 93 -5.09 5.06 19.46
C GLN A 93 -5.02 6.00 18.25
N LEU A 94 -4.31 5.56 17.20
CA LEU A 94 -4.36 6.17 15.87
C LEU A 94 -5.25 5.28 15.01
N ASP A 95 -6.53 5.62 14.96
CA ASP A 95 -7.45 5.11 13.96
C ASP A 95 -7.13 5.72 12.58
N TYR A 96 -7.86 5.26 11.56
CA TYR A 96 -7.57 5.61 10.18
C TYR A 96 -7.74 7.11 9.93
N GLU A 97 -8.84 7.69 10.41
CA GLU A 97 -9.16 9.12 10.26
C GLU A 97 -8.12 10.00 10.95
N ARG A 98 -7.66 9.61 12.14
CA ARG A 98 -6.62 10.36 12.86
C ARG A 98 -5.27 10.26 12.17
N VAL A 99 -4.93 9.12 11.56
CA VAL A 99 -3.71 8.98 10.76
C VAL A 99 -3.75 9.94 9.58
N GLU A 100 -4.85 9.97 8.83
CA GLU A 100 -5.02 10.88 7.70
C GLU A 100 -4.90 12.35 8.14
N GLY A 101 -5.58 12.73 9.23
CA GLY A 101 -5.49 14.06 9.79
C GLY A 101 -4.07 14.47 10.23
N VAL A 102 -3.29 13.52 10.77
CA VAL A 102 -1.89 13.77 11.15
C VAL A 102 -0.99 13.88 9.92
N VAL A 103 -1.16 12.99 8.95
CA VAL A 103 -0.31 12.90 7.75
C VAL A 103 -0.55 14.08 6.79
N SER A 104 -1.77 14.65 6.79
CA SER A 104 -2.11 15.82 5.95
C SER A 104 -1.22 17.05 6.20
N ARG A 105 -0.56 17.13 7.36
CA ARG A 105 0.43 18.18 7.68
C ARG A 105 1.62 18.22 6.72
N TRP A 106 1.92 17.11 6.06
CA TRP A 106 2.99 17.01 5.07
C TRP A 106 2.48 17.01 3.63
N ALA A 107 1.26 17.48 3.38
CA ALA A 107 0.73 17.60 2.02
C ALA A 107 1.69 18.41 1.11
N PRO A 108 1.85 18.00 -0.17
CA PRO A 108 1.25 16.84 -0.86
C PRO A 108 2.10 15.55 -0.75
N TYR A 109 3.01 15.45 0.22
CA TYR A 109 4.02 14.38 0.31
C TYR A 109 3.86 13.47 1.53
N GLY A 110 2.67 13.44 2.15
CA GLY A 110 2.43 12.68 3.37
C GLY A 110 2.76 11.18 3.26
N GLY A 111 2.63 10.59 2.08
CA GLY A 111 3.03 9.21 1.80
C GLY A 111 4.54 8.96 1.90
N LEU A 112 5.39 9.96 1.69
CA LEU A 112 6.84 9.81 1.88
C LEU A 112 7.23 9.55 3.35
N VAL A 113 6.40 9.99 4.30
CA VAL A 113 6.57 9.67 5.73
C VAL A 113 6.51 8.16 5.95
N TYR A 114 5.68 7.43 5.19
CA TYR A 114 5.61 5.96 5.26
C TYR A 114 6.98 5.33 4.98
N PHE A 115 7.66 5.75 3.91
CA PHE A 115 8.98 5.22 3.56
C PHE A 115 10.05 5.57 4.59
N HIS A 116 10.04 6.79 5.11
CA HIS A 116 10.93 7.20 6.19
C HIS A 116 10.78 6.29 7.41
N LEU A 117 9.53 6.03 7.84
CA LEU A 117 9.24 5.17 8.98
C LEU A 117 9.63 3.70 8.71
N LEU A 118 9.52 3.19 7.48
CA LEU A 118 10.01 1.85 7.16
C LEU A 118 11.52 1.71 7.37
N LEU A 119 12.29 2.70 6.90
CA LEU A 119 13.75 2.69 6.98
C LEU A 119 14.27 2.98 8.39
N ASP A 120 13.52 3.72 9.19
CA ASP A 120 13.90 4.13 10.55
C ASP A 120 14.36 2.97 11.46
N SER A 121 13.77 1.77 11.35
CA SER A 121 14.26 0.60 12.08
C SER A 121 15.62 0.09 11.59
N LEU A 122 15.88 0.18 10.29
CA LEU A 122 17.16 -0.18 9.70
C LEU A 122 18.23 0.87 10.03
N THR A 123 17.87 2.15 10.01
CA THR A 123 18.73 3.26 10.43
C THR A 123 19.12 3.11 11.91
N ARG A 124 18.18 2.82 12.81
CA ARG A 124 18.49 2.55 14.22
C ARG A 124 19.36 1.31 14.43
N ALA A 125 19.27 0.34 13.53
CA ALA A 125 20.14 -0.85 13.54
C ALA A 125 21.52 -0.59 12.90
N GLY A 126 21.78 0.61 12.38
CA GLY A 126 23.03 0.94 11.69
C GLY A 126 23.20 0.26 10.33
N LEU A 127 22.11 -0.22 9.73
CA LEU A 127 22.11 -0.97 8.47
C LEU A 127 21.93 -0.08 7.23
N VAL A 128 21.54 1.18 7.44
CA VAL A 128 21.37 2.20 6.39
C VAL A 128 22.11 3.45 6.86
N ALA A 129 22.99 3.95 5.99
CA ALA A 129 23.87 5.09 6.24
C ALA A 129 23.11 6.42 6.24
#